data_AF-A0A7C6V9X4-F1
#
_entry.id   AF-A0A7C6V9X4-F1
#
_cell.length_a   1.000
_cell.length_b   1.000
_cell.length_c   1.000
_cell.angle_alpha   90.00
_cell.angle_beta   90.00
_cell.angle_gamma   90.00
#
_symmetry.space_group_name_H-M   'P 1'
#
loop_
_entity.id
_entity.type
_entity.pdbx_description
1 polymer ?
#
loop_
_entity_poly.entity_id
_entity_poly.type
_entity_poly.pdbx_seq_one_letter_code
_entity_poly.pdbx_strand_id
1 'polypeptide(L)'
;MFLAIGFVMMVSGFHAESDREHKVTANTALVFSGVYAVLILLIYFAQITAVRLDMLSEEALKILDYKRFGLFFSYDLLGYGVMSLAAFFIGLAIKAESRLDKWLKGLLIAHGAFFISCIITPILGVFNSEMDSAYWIGMLILEFWCCYFLPICILSYLHFAKIGKKQ
;
A
#
# COMPACT_ATOMS: atom_id res chain seq x y z
N MET A 1 4.24 -4.07 -8.17
CA MET A 1 3.27 -3.98 -9.31
C MET A 1 2.01 -4.80 -9.08
N PHE A 2 2.06 -6.14 -8.98
CA PHE A 2 0.84 -6.96 -8.78
C PHE A 2 0.05 -6.61 -7.53
N LEU A 3 0.74 -6.32 -6.41
CA LEU A 3 0.10 -5.84 -5.19
C LEU A 3 -0.73 -4.57 -5.44
N ALA A 4 -0.20 -3.61 -6.20
CA ALA A 4 -0.90 -2.36 -6.50
C ALA A 4 -2.20 -2.61 -7.28
N ILE A 5 -2.14 -3.45 -8.32
CA ILE A 5 -3.31 -3.81 -9.12
C ILE A 5 -4.33 -4.58 -8.27
N GLY A 6 -3.86 -5.57 -7.50
CA GLY A 6 -4.70 -6.36 -6.59
C GLY A 6 -5.41 -5.50 -5.54
N PHE A 7 -4.69 -4.54 -4.96
CA PHE A 7 -5.23 -3.61 -3.98
C PHE A 7 -6.31 -2.71 -4.57
N VAL A 8 -6.10 -2.17 -5.79
CA VAL A 8 -7.13 -1.38 -6.50
C VAL A 8 -8.38 -2.22 -6.74
N MET A 9 -8.24 -3.48 -7.17
CA MET A 9 -9.38 -4.38 -7.36
C MET A 9 -10.12 -4.64 -6.04
N MET A 10 -9.39 -4.91 -4.95
CA MET A 10 -9.96 -5.13 -3.62
C MET A 10 -10.76 -3.90 -3.15
N VAL A 11 -10.17 -2.70 -3.23
CA VAL A 11 -10.83 -1.45 -2.84
C VAL A 11 -12.05 -1.16 -3.74
N SER A 12 -11.96 -1.45 -5.03
CA SER A 12 -13.09 -1.31 -5.96
C SER A 12 -14.25 -2.25 -5.61
N GLY A 13 -13.96 -3.48 -5.18
CA GLY A 13 -14.97 -4.43 -4.70
C GLY A 13 -15.73 -3.89 -3.49
N PHE A 14 -15.00 -3.45 -2.46
CA PHE A 14 -15.63 -2.83 -1.28
C PHE A 14 -16.36 -1.53 -1.61
N HIS A 15 -15.86 -0.74 -2.56
CA HIS A 15 -16.56 0.46 -3.04
C HIS A 15 -17.89 0.13 -3.72
N ALA A 16 -17.94 -0.94 -4.50
CA ALA A 16 -19.16 -1.40 -5.15
C ALA A 16 -20.23 -1.84 -4.13
N GLU A 17 -19.81 -2.42 -3.00
CA GLU A 17 -20.69 -2.87 -1.91
C GLU A 17 -21.12 -1.75 -0.95
N SER A 18 -20.41 -0.61 -0.95
CA SER A 18 -20.70 0.50 -0.03
C SER A 18 -22.10 1.10 -0.23
N ASP A 19 -22.80 1.33 0.88
CA ASP A 19 -24.09 2.00 0.88
C ASP A 19 -23.96 3.53 0.70
N ARG A 20 -25.10 4.22 0.62
CA ARG A 20 -25.14 5.68 0.42
C ARG A 20 -24.53 6.45 1.58
N GLU A 21 -24.66 5.98 2.82
CA GLU A 21 -24.15 6.68 4.00
C GLU A 21 -22.62 6.65 4.05
N HIS A 22 -22.02 5.57 3.54
CA HIS A 22 -20.58 5.36 3.53
C HIS A 22 -19.91 5.75 2.19
N LYS A 23 -20.65 6.36 1.26
CA LYS A 23 -20.16 6.55 -0.11
C LYS A 23 -18.96 7.50 -0.19
N VAL A 24 -18.91 8.51 0.69
CA VAL A 24 -17.79 9.45 0.75
C VAL A 24 -16.50 8.73 1.13
N THR A 25 -16.51 7.92 2.19
CA THR A 25 -15.31 7.19 2.63
C THR A 25 -14.88 6.16 1.59
N ALA A 26 -15.83 5.45 0.96
CA ALA A 26 -15.54 4.53 -0.15
C ALA A 26 -14.91 5.25 -1.36
N ASN A 27 -15.44 6.40 -1.79
CA ASN A 27 -14.89 7.18 -2.89
C ASN A 27 -13.48 7.67 -2.58
N THR A 28 -13.26 8.19 -1.36
CA THR A 28 -11.94 8.63 -0.90
C THR A 28 -10.94 7.49 -0.93
N ALA A 29 -11.33 6.29 -0.46
CA ALA A 29 -10.48 5.11 -0.52
C ALA A 29 -10.11 4.72 -1.97
N LEU A 30 -11.07 4.78 -2.89
CA LEU A 30 -10.85 4.47 -4.30
C LEU A 30 -9.89 5.46 -4.98
N VAL A 31 -10.01 6.75 -4.67
CA VAL A 31 -9.08 7.76 -5.18
C VAL A 31 -7.68 7.52 -4.65
N PHE A 32 -7.52 7.30 -3.34
CA PHE A 32 -6.21 7.01 -2.76
C PHE A 32 -5.60 5.71 -3.27
N SER A 33 -6.39 4.65 -3.50
CA SER A 33 -5.87 3.41 -4.09
C SER A 33 -5.35 3.64 -5.52
N GLY A 34 -6.00 4.49 -6.30
CA GLY A 34 -5.52 4.94 -7.61
C GLY A 34 -4.20 5.70 -7.53
N VAL A 35 -4.08 6.68 -6.63
CA VAL A 35 -2.84 7.44 -6.40
C VAL A 35 -1.69 6.51 -5.99
N TYR A 36 -1.94 5.62 -5.04
CA TYR A 36 -0.99 4.59 -4.63
C TYR A 36 -0.53 3.75 -5.83
N ALA A 37 -1.47 3.26 -6.64
CA ALA A 37 -1.12 2.41 -7.78
C ALA A 37 -0.24 3.13 -8.79
N VAL A 38 -0.53 4.39 -9.10
CA VAL A 38 0.31 5.19 -10.01
C VAL A 38 1.73 5.34 -9.46
N LEU A 39 1.88 5.73 -8.19
CA LEU A 39 3.19 5.92 -7.56
C LEU A 39 4.03 4.63 -7.62
N ILE A 40 3.46 3.51 -7.18
CA ILE A 40 4.15 2.22 -7.17
C ILE A 40 4.45 1.73 -8.59
N LEU A 41 3.51 1.86 -9.53
CA LEU A 41 3.77 1.42 -10.90
C LEU A 41 4.90 2.21 -11.55
N LEU A 42 4.96 3.53 -11.35
CA LEU A 42 6.05 4.36 -11.87
C LEU A 42 7.40 3.94 -11.31
N ILE A 43 7.49 3.76 -9.99
CA ILE A 43 8.74 3.37 -9.31
C ILE A 43 9.21 2.02 -9.81
N TYR A 44 8.36 1.00 -9.73
CA TYR A 44 8.74 -0.37 -10.10
C TYR A 44 8.98 -0.52 -11.61
N PHE A 45 8.26 0.22 -12.46
CA PHE A 45 8.51 0.22 -13.89
C PHE A 45 9.89 0.79 -14.21
N ALA A 46 10.31 1.87 -13.55
CA ALA A 46 11.67 2.40 -13.69
C ALA A 46 12.74 1.41 -13.17
N GLN A 47 12.47 0.69 -12.07
CA GLN A 47 13.40 -0.31 -11.54
C GLN A 47 13.69 -1.43 -12.54
N ILE A 48 12.65 -1.94 -13.23
CA ILE A 48 12.81 -3.05 -14.17
C ILE A 48 13.24 -2.61 -15.58
N THR A 49 13.19 -1.31 -15.87
CA THR A 49 13.63 -0.72 -17.14
C THR A 49 14.94 0.02 -16.96
N ALA A 50 14.92 1.31 -16.66
CA ALA A 50 16.09 2.17 -16.60
C ALA A 50 17.16 1.66 -15.62
N VAL A 51 16.78 1.33 -14.38
CA VAL A 51 17.77 0.92 -13.35
C VAL A 51 18.40 -0.44 -13.67
N ARG A 52 17.66 -1.35 -14.32
CA ARG A 52 18.13 -2.70 -14.63
C ARG A 52 18.87 -2.80 -15.96
N LEU A 53 18.45 -2.05 -16.97
CA LEU A 53 18.90 -2.22 -18.34
C LEU A 53 19.94 -1.18 -18.77
N ASP A 54 19.91 0.02 -18.18
CA ASP A 54 20.83 1.09 -18.56
C ASP A 54 22.06 1.14 -17.64
N MET A 55 23.18 1.63 -18.19
CA MET A 55 24.37 1.94 -17.39
C MET A 55 24.25 3.34 -16.80
N LEU A 56 23.50 3.46 -15.70
CA LEU A 56 23.31 4.72 -14.99
C LEU A 56 24.59 5.16 -14.25
N SER A 57 24.81 6.47 -14.13
CA SER A 57 25.86 7.02 -13.28
C SER A 57 25.57 6.77 -11.79
N GLU A 58 26.59 6.82 -10.94
CA GLU A 58 26.44 6.64 -9.49
C GLU A 58 25.51 7.69 -8.88
N GLU A 59 25.54 8.94 -9.36
CA GLU A 59 24.63 9.99 -8.93
C GLU A 59 23.17 9.66 -9.28
N ALA A 60 22.92 9.11 -10.47
CA ALA A 60 21.59 8.68 -10.87
C ALA A 60 21.12 7.47 -10.06
N LEU A 61 22.00 6.50 -9.80
CA LEU A 61 21.69 5.33 -8.97
C LEU A 61 21.33 5.72 -7.53
N LYS A 62 22.02 6.69 -6.92
CA LYS A 62 21.67 7.19 -5.57
C LYS A 62 20.25 7.76 -5.48
N ILE A 63 19.69 8.24 -6.60
CA ILE A 63 18.34 8.81 -6.65
C ILE A 63 17.31 7.74 -7.03
N LEU A 64 17.64 6.93 -8.04
CA LEU A 64 16.70 6.05 -8.73
C LEU A 64 16.72 4.61 -8.21
N ASP A 65 17.85 4.06 -7.77
CA ASP A 65 17.92 2.68 -7.28
C ASP A 65 17.29 2.59 -5.89
N TYR A 66 16.21 1.80 -5.81
CA TYR A 66 15.46 1.59 -4.57
C TYR A 66 16.34 1.06 -3.43
N LYS A 67 17.38 0.28 -3.74
CA LYS A 67 18.30 -0.28 -2.74
C LYS A 67 19.17 0.78 -2.06
N ARG A 68 19.30 1.96 -2.67
CA ARG A 68 20.10 3.08 -2.18
C ARG A 68 19.31 4.01 -1.26
N PHE A 69 18.08 3.67 -0.86
CA PHE A 69 17.29 4.48 0.06
C PHE A 69 17.13 5.98 -0.34
N GLY A 70 17.23 6.28 -1.64
CA GLY A 70 17.15 7.62 -2.19
C GLY A 70 15.73 8.12 -2.42
N LEU A 71 15.57 9.00 -3.40
CA LEU A 71 14.27 9.61 -3.73
C LEU A 71 13.21 8.54 -4.09
N PHE A 72 13.58 7.54 -4.89
CA PHE A 72 12.65 6.48 -5.29
C PHE A 72 12.17 5.64 -4.11
N PHE A 73 13.03 5.40 -3.11
CA PHE A 73 12.62 4.74 -1.87
C PHE A 73 11.68 5.63 -1.04
N SER A 74 11.96 6.95 -0.98
CA SER A 74 11.08 7.91 -0.29
C SER A 74 9.70 7.99 -0.94
N TYR A 75 9.63 7.96 -2.27
CA TYR A 75 8.36 7.92 -3.00
C TYR A 75 7.64 6.57 -2.88
N ASP A 76 8.38 5.47 -2.74
CA ASP A 76 7.80 4.16 -2.47
C ASP A 76 7.09 4.19 -1.11
N LEU A 77 7.77 4.66 -0.06
CA LEU A 77 7.18 4.89 1.26
C LEU A 77 5.97 5.82 1.22
N LEU A 78 6.03 6.91 0.43
CA LEU A 78 4.87 7.79 0.24
C LEU A 78 3.68 7.03 -0.37
N GLY A 79 3.89 6.27 -1.44
CA GLY A 79 2.83 5.47 -2.08
C GLY A 79 2.19 4.51 -1.09
N TYR A 80 3.02 3.81 -0.34
CA TYR A 80 2.64 2.90 0.74
C TYR A 80 1.92 3.58 1.91
N GLY A 81 2.26 4.83 2.23
CA GLY A 81 1.48 5.70 3.11
C GLY A 81 0.10 6.01 2.54
N VAL A 82 0.00 6.34 1.25
CA VAL A 82 -1.29 6.56 0.57
C VAL A 82 -2.13 5.28 0.53
N MET A 83 -1.53 4.10 0.35
CA MET A 83 -2.20 2.80 0.48
C MET A 83 -2.82 2.65 1.88
N SER A 84 -2.09 3.08 2.92
CA SER A 84 -2.56 3.04 4.31
C SER A 84 -3.77 3.94 4.54
N LEU A 85 -3.80 5.13 3.93
CA LEU A 85 -4.99 5.98 3.92
C LEU A 85 -6.16 5.32 3.20
N ALA A 86 -5.93 4.72 2.03
CA ALA A 86 -6.95 4.00 1.30
C ALA A 86 -7.55 2.86 2.14
N ALA A 87 -6.71 2.08 2.82
CA ALA A 87 -7.11 1.01 3.73
C ALA A 87 -7.95 1.55 4.90
N PHE A 88 -7.54 2.66 5.52
CA PHE A 88 -8.31 3.29 6.59
C PHE A 88 -9.72 3.68 6.13
N PHE A 89 -9.81 4.42 5.02
CA PHE A 89 -11.11 4.89 4.51
C PHE A 89 -12.00 3.75 4.03
N ILE A 90 -11.45 2.68 3.44
CA ILE A 90 -12.26 1.53 3.06
C ILE A 90 -12.73 0.75 4.29
N GLY A 91 -11.91 0.66 5.34
CA GLY A 91 -12.32 0.12 6.63
C GLY A 91 -13.50 0.88 7.23
N LEU A 92 -13.52 2.21 7.13
CA LEU A 92 -14.67 3.02 7.54
C LEU A 92 -15.92 2.72 6.71
N ALA A 93 -15.76 2.42 5.42
CA ALA A 93 -16.86 2.16 4.50
C ALA A 93 -17.51 0.77 4.64
N ILE A 94 -16.79 -0.22 5.18
CA ILE A 94 -17.32 -1.57 5.36
C ILE A 94 -18.39 -1.61 6.45
N LYS A 95 -19.57 -2.14 6.10
CA LYS A 95 -20.65 -2.46 7.04
C LYS A 95 -20.42 -3.86 7.62
N ALA A 96 -19.84 -3.90 8.82
CA ALA A 96 -19.43 -5.16 9.44
C ALA A 96 -20.60 -5.89 10.11
N GLU A 97 -21.19 -6.87 9.43
CA GLU A 97 -22.30 -7.68 9.95
C GLU A 97 -21.82 -8.92 10.71
N SER A 98 -20.74 -9.56 10.25
CA SER A 98 -20.20 -10.77 10.87
C SER A 98 -18.95 -10.50 11.72
N ARG A 99 -18.57 -11.47 12.57
CA ARG A 99 -17.33 -11.38 13.38
C ARG A 99 -16.09 -11.23 12.49
N LEU A 100 -16.05 -11.91 11.34
CA LEU A 100 -14.95 -11.79 10.37
C LEU A 100 -14.87 -10.37 9.79
N ASP A 101 -16.02 -9.79 9.43
CA ASP A 101 -16.08 -8.43 8.88
C ASP A 101 -15.64 -7.38 9.90
N LYS A 102 -15.94 -7.60 11.18
CA LYS A 102 -15.48 -6.72 12.28
C LYS A 102 -13.95 -6.76 12.42
N TRP A 103 -13.34 -7.94 12.31
CA TRP A 103 -11.88 -8.07 12.30
C TRP A 103 -11.26 -7.41 11.07
N LEU A 104 -11.81 -7.67 9.88
CA LEU A 104 -11.36 -7.05 8.64
C LEU A 104 -11.40 -5.53 8.72
N LYS A 105 -12.55 -4.98 9.15
CA LYS A 105 -12.74 -3.54 9.38
C LYS A 105 -11.71 -2.99 10.37
N GLY A 106 -11.52 -3.68 11.50
CA GLY A 106 -10.56 -3.27 12.52
C GLY A 106 -9.12 -3.22 12.00
N LEU A 107 -8.68 -4.25 11.26
CA LEU A 107 -7.36 -4.30 10.65
C LEU A 107 -7.16 -3.20 9.60
N LEU A 108 -8.15 -2.98 8.73
CA LEU A 108 -8.11 -1.92 7.72
C LEU A 108 -8.01 -0.51 8.34
N ILE A 109 -8.77 -0.25 9.41
CA ILE A 109 -8.70 1.01 10.15
C ILE A 109 -7.34 1.15 10.84
N ALA A 110 -6.86 0.11 11.53
CA ALA A 110 -5.57 0.12 12.22
C ALA A 110 -4.39 0.32 11.24
N HIS A 111 -4.51 -0.18 10.01
CA HIS A 111 -3.52 0.03 8.96
C HIS A 111 -3.30 1.53 8.65
N GLY A 112 -4.30 2.39 8.88
CA GLY A 112 -4.17 3.84 8.73
C GLY A 112 -3.04 4.46 9.56
N ALA A 113 -2.68 3.84 10.69
CA ALA A 113 -1.59 4.33 11.55
C ALA A 113 -0.23 4.36 10.81
N PHE A 114 -0.02 3.45 9.84
CA PHE A 114 1.23 3.40 9.07
C PHE A 114 1.44 4.62 8.17
N PHE A 115 0.39 5.38 7.86
CA PHE A 115 0.53 6.64 7.11
C PHE A 115 1.51 7.61 7.80
N ILE A 116 1.42 7.71 9.13
CA ILE A 116 2.25 8.61 9.92
C ILE A 116 3.72 8.20 9.83
N SER A 117 4.03 6.91 10.03
CA SER A 117 5.40 6.42 9.91
C SER A 117 5.93 6.56 8.48
N CYS A 118 5.12 6.29 7.46
CA CYS A 118 5.53 6.43 6.06
C CYS A 118 5.86 7.88 5.66
N ILE A 119 5.23 8.88 6.28
CA ILE A 119 5.54 10.29 6.06
C ILE A 119 6.72 10.78 6.89
N ILE A 120 6.75 10.45 8.19
CA ILE A 120 7.74 11.02 9.10
C ILE A 120 9.13 10.45 8.81
N THR A 121 9.22 9.16 8.50
CA THR A 121 10.51 8.46 8.35
C THR A 121 11.37 9.05 7.22
N PRO A 122 10.83 9.34 6.01
CA PRO A 122 11.57 10.07 4.97
C PRO A 122 11.89 11.52 5.33
N ILE A 123 10.96 12.24 5.98
CA ILE A 123 11.18 13.65 6.37
C ILE A 123 12.36 13.78 7.34
N LEU A 124 12.50 12.82 8.26
CA LEU A 124 13.59 12.79 9.23
C LEU A 124 14.90 12.22 8.65
N GLY A 125 14.92 11.75 7.39
CA GLY A 125 16.11 11.20 6.76
C GLY A 125 16.62 9.91 7.40
N VAL A 126 15.74 9.17 8.09
CA VAL A 126 16.08 7.88 8.77
C VAL A 126 16.65 6.87 7.79
N PHE A 127 16.18 6.90 6.55
CA PHE A 127 16.75 6.17 5.42
C PHE A 127 17.37 7.17 4.45
N ASN A 128 18.63 6.95 4.09
CA ASN A 128 19.35 7.80 3.16
C ASN A 128 20.40 7.00 2.36
N SER A 129 20.91 7.62 1.30
CA SER A 129 21.83 7.00 0.33
C SER A 129 23.24 6.72 0.83
N GLU A 130 23.54 7.02 2.10
CA GLU A 130 24.80 6.63 2.72
C GLU A 130 24.70 5.27 3.43
N MET A 131 23.49 4.71 3.56
CA MET A 131 23.20 3.44 4.23
C MET A 131 23.30 2.20 3.33
N ASP A 132 24.20 2.21 2.34
CA ASP A 132 24.31 1.17 1.30
C ASP A 132 24.42 -0.28 1.82
N SER A 133 24.89 -0.50 3.05
CA SER A 133 25.02 -1.83 3.67
C SER A 133 23.76 -2.32 4.42
N ALA A 134 22.70 -1.49 4.50
CA ALA A 134 21.53 -1.75 5.33
C ALA A 134 20.29 -2.26 4.57
N TYR A 135 20.47 -2.82 3.37
CA TYR A 135 19.37 -3.31 2.51
C TYR A 135 18.43 -4.31 3.22
N TRP A 136 18.95 -5.06 4.19
CA TRP A 136 18.19 -6.03 5.00
C TRP A 136 17.12 -5.36 5.87
N ILE A 137 17.30 -4.09 6.26
CA ILE A 137 16.30 -3.33 7.03
C ILE A 137 15.05 -3.10 6.17
N GLY A 138 15.24 -2.69 4.91
CA GLY A 138 14.14 -2.53 3.95
C GLY A 138 13.39 -3.85 3.70
N MET A 139 14.12 -4.97 3.65
CA MET A 139 13.52 -6.30 3.54
C MET A 139 12.65 -6.65 4.75
N LEU A 140 13.16 -6.46 5.98
CA LEU A 140 12.40 -6.76 7.21
C LEU A 140 11.14 -5.91 7.34
N ILE A 141 11.20 -4.63 6.97
CA ILE A 141 10.03 -3.75 6.98
C ILE A 141 8.97 -4.25 6.01
N LEU A 142 9.38 -4.68 4.81
CA LEU A 142 8.46 -5.22 3.81
C LEU A 142 7.86 -6.56 4.25
N GLU A 143 8.65 -7.44 4.86
CA GLU A 143 8.17 -8.71 5.41
C GLU A 143 7.15 -8.49 6.54
N PHE A 144 7.44 -7.57 7.47
CA PHE A 144 6.48 -7.17 8.50
C PHE A 144 5.18 -6.69 7.87
N TRP A 145 5.27 -5.89 6.82
CA TRP A 145 4.09 -5.38 6.13
C TRP A 145 3.28 -6.49 5.47
N CYS A 146 3.95 -7.41 4.77
CA CYS A 146 3.33 -8.59 4.18
C CYS A 146 2.62 -9.43 5.25
N CYS A 147 3.25 -9.66 6.40
CA CYS A 147 2.66 -10.38 7.52
C CYS A 147 1.40 -9.69 8.06
N TYR A 148 1.39 -8.36 8.14
CA TYR A 148 0.22 -7.59 8.55
C TYR A 148 -0.90 -7.61 7.48
N PHE A 149 -0.54 -7.55 6.20
CA PHE A 149 -1.50 -7.46 5.10
C PHE A 149 -2.11 -8.81 4.72
N LEU A 150 -1.41 -9.91 4.99
CA LEU A 150 -1.90 -11.28 4.74
C LEU A 150 -3.28 -11.57 5.36
N PRO A 151 -3.54 -11.31 6.66
CA PRO A 151 -4.87 -11.52 7.23
C PRO A 151 -5.94 -10.62 6.59
N ILE A 152 -5.59 -9.40 6.16
CA ILE A 152 -6.52 -8.52 5.42
C ILE A 152 -6.91 -9.17 4.09
N CYS A 153 -5.96 -9.71 3.34
CA CYS A 153 -6.24 -10.42 2.09
C CYS A 153 -7.14 -11.65 2.30
N ILE A 154 -6.84 -12.48 3.30
CA ILE A 154 -7.62 -13.67 3.61
C ILE A 154 -9.05 -13.29 4.01
N LEU A 155 -9.21 -12.32 4.91
CA LEU A 155 -10.53 -11.88 5.37
C LEU A 155 -11.32 -11.21 4.25
N SER A 156 -10.67 -10.44 3.37
CA SER A 156 -11.32 -9.84 2.20
C SER A 156 -11.83 -10.91 1.24
N TYR A 157 -11.02 -11.93 0.95
CA TYR A 157 -11.44 -13.07 0.14
C TYR A 157 -12.66 -13.78 0.76
N LEU A 158 -12.62 -14.06 2.06
CA LEU A 158 -13.74 -14.71 2.76
C LEU A 158 -15.01 -13.85 2.77
N HIS A 159 -14.86 -12.52 2.89
CA HIS A 159 -15.96 -11.56 2.81
C HIS A 159 -16.66 -11.65 1.45
N PHE A 160 -15.92 -11.49 0.35
CA PHE A 160 -16.46 -11.54 -1.01
C PHE A 160 -17.01 -12.93 -1.38
N ALA A 161 -16.35 -14.00 -0.96
CA ALA A 161 -16.80 -15.38 -1.23
C ALA A 161 -18.14 -15.71 -0.54
N LYS A 162 -18.45 -15.08 0.61
CA LYS A 162 -19.74 -15.23 1.28
C LYS A 162 -20.87 -14.54 0.51
N ILE A 163 -20.59 -13.39 -0.11
CA ILE A 163 -21.57 -12.61 -0.88
C ILE A 163 -21.99 -13.35 -2.14
N GLY A 164 -21.04 -13.97 -2.85
CA GLY A 164 -21.33 -14.80 -4.04
C GLY A 164 -22.20 -16.03 -3.77
N LYS A 165 -22.43 -16.40 -2.50
CA LYS A 165 -23.35 -17.50 -2.11
C LYS A 165 -24.76 -17.02 -1.72
N LYS A 166 -24.98 -15.71 -1.60
CA LYS A 166 -26.27 -15.11 -1.26
C LYS A 166 -27.05 -14.59 -2.48
N GLN A 167 -26.43 -14.54 -3.66
CA GLN A 167 -27.07 -14.26 -4.95
C GLN A 167 -27.54 -15.56 -5.59
#